data_AF-A0A936IED0-F1
#
_entry.id   AF-A0A936IED0-F1
#
_cell.length_a   1.000
_cell.length_b   1.000
_cell.length_c   1.000
_cell.angle_alpha   90.00
_cell.angle_beta   90.00
_cell.angle_gamma   90.00
#
_symmetry.space_group_name_H-M   'P 1'
#
loop_
_entity.id
_entity.type
_entity.pdbx_description
1 polymer ?
#
loop_
_entity_poly.entity_id
_entity_poly.type
_entity_poly.pdbx_seq_one_letter_code
_entity_poly.pdbx_strand_id
1 'polypeptide(L)'
;MENLDIDLMSNEPNQELIWKYIRNECSESEKAFIESLIKNDPAVKARYERQIVYQQFLDASEERQNRDLPILKESEETSYNPYVLASLLLIIALLLLVLFSFLK
;
A
#
# COMPACT_ATOMS: atom_id res chain seq x y z
N MET A 1 -4.30 -48.79 11.31
CA MET A 1 -4.65 -47.87 12.40
C MET A 1 -4.39 -46.48 11.90
N GLU A 2 -5.48 -45.83 11.59
CA GLU A 2 -5.66 -44.51 11.00
C GLU A 2 -5.42 -43.48 12.12
N ASN A 3 -4.52 -42.52 11.90
CA ASN A 3 -4.50 -41.28 12.68
C ASN A 3 -4.68 -40.14 11.68
N LEU A 4 -5.94 -39.73 11.62
CA LEU A 4 -6.52 -38.74 10.75
C LEU A 4 -6.47 -37.39 11.47
N ASP A 5 -5.29 -36.85 11.77
CA ASP A 5 -5.18 -35.49 12.30
C ASP A 5 -5.07 -34.52 11.12
N ILE A 6 -6.20 -34.44 10.42
CA ILE A 6 -6.51 -33.35 9.53
C ILE A 6 -6.62 -32.13 10.46
N ASP A 7 -5.60 -31.27 10.41
CA ASP A 7 -5.51 -29.98 11.10
C ASP A 7 -6.54 -28.99 10.53
N LEU A 8 -7.81 -29.37 10.67
CA LEU A 8 -8.99 -28.76 10.08
C LEU A 8 -9.84 -28.12 11.17
N MET A 9 -9.22 -27.51 12.19
CA MET A 9 -9.92 -26.66 13.15
C MET A 9 -9.00 -25.57 13.72
N SER A 10 -8.45 -24.74 12.84
CA SER A 10 -8.14 -23.34 13.20
C SER A 10 -9.46 -22.62 13.51
N ASN A 11 -10.02 -22.86 14.70
CA ASN A 11 -11.20 -22.18 15.24
C ASN A 11 -10.93 -20.71 15.61
N GLU A 12 -9.73 -20.19 15.30
CA GLU A 12 -9.53 -18.76 15.31
C GLU A 12 -10.24 -18.16 14.08
N PRO A 13 -11.10 -17.14 14.23
CA PRO A 13 -11.58 -16.42 13.07
C PRO A 13 -10.36 -15.95 12.27
N ASN A 14 -10.26 -16.44 11.03
CA ASN A 14 -9.24 -16.02 10.10
C ASN A 14 -9.20 -14.48 10.15
N GLN A 15 -8.04 -13.90 10.50
CA GLN A 15 -7.90 -12.46 10.70
C GLN A 15 -8.41 -11.66 9.49
N GLU A 16 -8.36 -12.28 8.31
CA GLU A 16 -8.94 -11.79 7.06
C GLU A 16 -10.45 -11.51 7.16
N LEU A 17 -11.22 -12.35 7.86
CA LEU A 17 -12.66 -12.19 8.00
C LEU A 17 -13.00 -10.98 8.89
N ILE A 18 -12.18 -10.70 9.91
CA ILE A 18 -12.33 -9.49 10.73
C ILE A 18 -12.03 -8.24 9.90
N TRP A 19 -11.00 -8.29 9.03
CA TRP A 19 -10.72 -7.21 8.09
C TRP A 19 -11.84 -6.97 7.09
N LYS A 20 -12.40 -8.03 6.51
CA LYS A 20 -13.58 -7.92 5.62
C LYS A 20 -14.78 -7.32 6.34
N TYR A 21 -14.98 -7.69 7.61
CA TYR A 21 -16.06 -7.14 8.42
C TYR A 21 -15.87 -5.63 8.66
N ILE A 22 -14.66 -5.19 9.01
CA ILE A 22 -14.33 -3.76 9.21
C ILE A 22 -14.54 -2.95 7.93
N ARG A 23 -14.22 -3.52 6.75
CA ARG A 23 -14.39 -2.85 5.45
C ARG A 23 -15.80 -2.97 4.85
N ASN A 24 -16.75 -3.58 5.56
CA ASN A 24 -18.09 -3.90 5.05
C ASN A 24 -18.10 -4.78 3.78
N GLU A 25 -17.10 -5.65 3.60
CA GLU A 25 -16.97 -6.57 2.47
C GLU A 25 -17.53 -7.98 2.76
N CYS A 26 -18.05 -8.21 3.96
CA CYS A 26 -18.66 -9.49 4.35
C CYS A 26 -20.07 -9.67 3.78
N SER A 27 -20.42 -10.92 3.44
CA SER A 27 -21.80 -11.34 3.24
C SER A 27 -22.62 -11.29 4.56
N GLU A 28 -23.95 -11.26 4.47
CA GLU A 28 -24.82 -11.23 5.65
C GLU A 28 -24.61 -12.43 6.59
N SER A 29 -24.33 -13.62 6.04
CA SER A 29 -23.99 -14.81 6.83
C SER A 29 -22.67 -14.67 7.58
N GLU A 30 -21.66 -14.06 6.95
CA GLU A 30 -20.35 -13.84 7.57
C GLU A 30 -20.40 -12.76 8.64
N LYS A 31 -21.21 -11.72 8.43
CA LYS A 31 -21.48 -10.68 9.45
C LYS A 31 -22.07 -11.29 10.70
N ALA A 32 -23.16 -12.05 10.57
CA ALA A 32 -23.82 -12.70 11.70
C ALA A 32 -22.86 -13.65 12.46
N PHE A 33 -21.99 -14.36 11.73
CA PHE A 33 -20.98 -15.22 12.30
C PHE A 33 -19.93 -14.44 13.11
N ILE A 34 -19.34 -13.39 12.53
CA ILE A 34 -18.35 -12.53 13.20
C ILE A 34 -18.96 -11.82 14.41
N GLU A 35 -20.19 -11.31 14.31
CA GLU A 35 -20.88 -10.64 15.42
C GLU A 35 -21.12 -11.58 16.60
N SER A 36 -21.51 -12.83 16.30
CA SER A 36 -21.62 -13.88 17.31
C SER A 36 -20.27 -14.15 17.98
N LEU A 37 -19.17 -14.22 17.20
CA LEU A 37 -17.83 -14.44 17.74
C LEU A 37 -17.33 -13.26 18.59
N ILE A 38 -17.51 -12.01 18.14
CA ILE A 38 -17.13 -10.81 18.90
C ILE A 38 -17.88 -10.75 20.24
N LYS A 39 -19.15 -11.20 20.26
CA LYS A 39 -19.97 -11.21 21.47
C LYS A 39 -19.55 -12.30 22.46
N ASN A 40 -19.19 -13.48 21.96
CA ASN A 40 -18.98 -14.67 22.79
C ASN A 40 -17.51 -14.94 23.11
N ASP A 41 -16.57 -14.38 22.34
CA ASP A 41 -15.13 -14.58 22.50
C ASP A 41 -14.40 -13.24 22.75
N PRO A 42 -13.93 -12.99 23.99
CA PRO A 42 -13.15 -11.80 24.34
C PRO A 42 -11.85 -11.63 23.54
N ALA A 43 -11.21 -12.72 23.11
CA ALA A 43 -9.97 -12.66 22.33
C ALA A 43 -10.24 -12.12 20.92
N VAL A 44 -11.34 -12.54 20.31
CA VAL A 44 -11.79 -12.04 19.01
C VAL A 44 -12.20 -10.58 19.10
N LYS A 45 -12.91 -10.20 20.16
CA LYS A 45 -13.24 -8.80 20.45
C LYS A 45 -11.99 -7.92 20.55
N ALA A 46 -10.98 -8.34 21.30
CA ALA A 46 -9.73 -7.58 21.43
C ALA A 46 -8.97 -7.45 20.09
N ARG A 47 -9.03 -8.46 19.23
CA ARG A 47 -8.47 -8.41 17.87
C ARG A 47 -9.23 -7.40 17.00
N TYR A 48 -10.55 -7.43 17.02
CA TYR A 48 -11.42 -6.49 16.31
C TYR A 48 -11.17 -5.03 16.75
N GLU A 49 -11.13 -4.77 18.06
CA GLU A 49 -10.85 -3.43 18.61
C GLU A 49 -9.47 -2.92 18.17
N ARG A 50 -8.44 -3.77 18.20
CA ARG A 50 -7.10 -3.42 17.73
C ARG A 50 -7.10 -3.04 16.24
N GLN A 51 -7.80 -3.81 15.41
CA GLN A 51 -7.85 -3.57 13.97
C GLN A 51 -8.66 -2.32 13.61
N ILE A 52 -9.72 -1.98 14.36
CA ILE A 52 -10.42 -0.70 14.19
C ILE A 52 -9.49 0.47 14.45
N VAL A 53 -8.74 0.45 15.55
CA VAL A 53 -7.81 1.54 15.88
C VAL A 53 -6.76 1.70 14.78
N TYR A 54 -6.28 0.59 14.23
CA TYR A 54 -5.34 0.62 13.10
C TYR A 54 -5.99 1.21 11.84
N GLN A 55 -7.22 0.83 11.49
CA GLN A 55 -7.94 1.38 10.35
C GLN A 55 -8.16 2.89 10.51
N GLN A 56 -8.59 3.34 11.70
CA GLN A 56 -8.74 4.76 12.00
C GLN A 56 -7.43 5.53 11.91
N PHE A 57 -6.31 4.92 12.29
CA PHE A 57 -5.00 5.52 12.12
C PHE A 57 -4.62 5.64 10.64
N LEU A 58 -4.90 4.63 9.83
CA LEU A 58 -4.69 4.69 8.38
C LEU A 58 -5.57 5.76 7.74
N ASP A 59 -6.87 5.77 8.02
CA ASP A 59 -7.81 6.75 7.48
C ASP A 59 -7.44 8.18 7.92
N ALA A 60 -7.04 8.36 9.18
CA ALA A 60 -6.57 9.66 9.69
C ALA A 60 -5.21 10.06 9.08
N SER A 61 -4.36 9.10 8.74
CA SER A 61 -3.11 9.36 8.02
C SER A 61 -3.37 9.72 6.56
N GLU A 62 -4.35 9.13 5.89
CA GLU A 62 -4.80 9.53 4.54
C GLU A 62 -5.48 10.91 4.55
N GLU A 63 -6.25 11.24 5.59
CA GLU A 63 -6.81 12.58 5.78
C GLU A 63 -5.74 13.63 6.09
N ARG A 64 -4.73 13.29 6.89
CA ARG A 64 -3.58 14.20 7.14
C ARG A 64 -2.68 14.29 5.93
N GLN A 65 -2.49 13.23 5.17
CA GLN A 65 -1.79 13.30 3.90
C GLN A 65 -2.59 14.17 2.91
N ASN A 66 -3.92 14.20 2.95
CA ASN A 66 -4.72 15.11 2.14
C ASN A 66 -4.79 16.57 2.66
N ARG A 67 -4.61 16.82 3.97
CA ARG A 67 -4.65 18.18 4.56
C ARG A 67 -3.26 18.82 4.76
N ASP A 68 -2.23 18.02 4.95
CA ASP A 68 -0.81 18.40 4.94
C ASP A 68 -0.13 17.99 3.63
N LEU A 69 -0.87 17.94 2.53
CA LEU A 69 -0.29 18.30 1.25
C LEU A 69 -0.14 19.83 1.28
N PRO A 70 1.07 20.40 1.48
CA PRO A 70 1.38 21.50 0.60
C PRO A 70 1.06 20.98 -0.80
N ILE A 71 0.47 21.82 -1.62
CA ILE A 71 0.32 21.57 -3.06
C ILE A 71 1.73 21.43 -3.64
N LEU A 72 2.36 20.28 -3.42
CA LEU A 72 3.18 19.59 -4.37
C LEU A 72 2.11 18.84 -5.20
N LYS A 73 1.40 19.49 -6.13
CA LYS A 73 2.01 19.73 -7.43
C LYS A 73 3.44 19.20 -7.41
N GLU A 74 3.60 17.89 -7.60
CA GLU A 74 4.50 17.44 -8.64
C GLU A 74 4.09 18.20 -9.91
N SER A 75 4.46 19.48 -9.94
CA SER A 75 5.06 20.07 -11.11
C SER A 75 6.05 18.99 -11.51
N GLU A 76 5.87 18.42 -12.68
CA GLU A 76 6.96 17.85 -13.46
C GLU A 76 7.98 18.96 -13.77
N GLU A 77 8.43 19.70 -12.76
CA GLU A 77 9.71 20.37 -12.72
C GLU A 77 10.72 19.25 -12.56
N THR A 78 10.92 18.55 -13.68
CA THR A 78 12.25 18.22 -14.14
C THR A 78 13.16 19.35 -13.69
N SER A 79 13.88 19.14 -12.59
CA SER A 79 14.88 20.07 -12.08
C SER A 79 15.86 20.23 -13.22
N TYR A 80 15.65 21.26 -14.03
CA TYR A 80 16.36 21.51 -15.27
C TYR A 80 17.75 21.93 -14.87
N ASN A 81 18.60 20.95 -14.64
CA ASN A 81 19.94 21.19 -14.17
C ASN A 81 20.74 21.69 -15.38
N PRO A 82 21.09 22.99 -15.46
CA PRO A 82 21.73 23.55 -16.66
C PRO A 82 23.05 22.85 -16.96
N TYR A 83 23.69 22.25 -15.96
CA TYR A 83 24.90 21.44 -16.12
C TYR A 83 24.65 20.13 -16.89
N VAL A 84 23.46 19.52 -16.77
CA VAL A 84 23.08 18.32 -17.52
C VAL A 84 22.84 18.68 -18.99
N LEU A 85 22.14 19.78 -19.25
CA LEU A 85 21.94 20.24 -20.63
C LEU A 85 23.25 20.65 -21.30
N ALA A 86 24.11 21.39 -20.58
CA ALA A 86 25.41 21.84 -21.09
C ALA A 86 26.35 20.65 -21.38
N SER A 87 26.39 19.64 -20.51
CA SER A 87 27.20 18.43 -20.75
C SER A 87 26.67 17.62 -21.94
N LEU A 88 25.35 17.50 -22.10
CA LEU A 88 24.76 16.82 -23.25
C LEU A 88 25.11 17.51 -24.58
N LEU A 89 25.00 18.85 -24.63
CA LEU A 89 25.37 19.63 -25.82
C LEU A 89 26.85 19.50 -26.17
N LEU A 90 27.73 19.47 -25.16
CA LEU A 90 29.18 19.30 -25.36
C LEU A 90 29.51 17.91 -25.95
N ILE A 91 28.85 16.85 -25.47
CA ILE A 91 29.01 15.50 -26.01
C ILE A 91 28.58 15.46 -27.49
N ILE A 92 27.43 16.05 -27.81
CA ILE A 92 26.93 16.10 -29.20
C ILE A 92 27.90 16.86 -30.10
N ALA A 93 28.41 18.02 -29.66
CA ALA A 93 29.37 18.80 -30.42
C ALA A 93 30.68 18.03 -30.68
N LEU A 94 31.19 17.29 -29.69
CA LEU A 94 32.36 16.42 -29.85
C LEU A 94 32.10 15.29 -30.85
N LEU A 95 30.94 14.63 -30.78
CA LEU A 95 30.58 13.56 -31.72
C LEU A 95 30.52 14.08 -33.16
N LEU A 96 29.95 15.28 -33.37
CA LEU A 96 29.92 15.91 -34.69
C LEU A 96 31.31 16.26 -35.21
N LEU A 97 32.21 16.75 -34.35
CA LEU A 97 33.61 17.01 -34.71
C LEU A 97 34.35 15.73 -35.11
N VAL A 98 34.15 14.64 -34.35
CA VAL A 98 34.75 13.34 -34.67
C VAL A 98 34.22 12.84 -36.01
N LEU A 99 32.91 12.85 -36.22
CA LEU A 99 32.30 12.47 -37.50
C LEU A 99 32.86 13.31 -38.66
N PHE A 100 32.94 14.63 -38.49
CA PHE A 100 33.51 15.52 -39.50
C PHE A 100 34.99 15.20 -39.80
N SER A 101 35.76 14.78 -38.80
CA SER A 101 37.15 14.34 -38.99
C SER A 101 37.27 13.01 -39.75
N PHE A 102 36.25 12.15 -39.74
CA PHE A 102 36.22 10.92 -40.53
C PHE A 102 35.65 11.14 -41.94
N LEU A 103 34.82 12.16 -42.12
CA LEU A 103 34.23 12.55 -43.41
C LEU A 103 35.18 13.39 -44.27
N LYS A 104 36.27 13.91 -43.70
CA LYS A 104 37.35 14.62 -44.39
C LYS A 104 38.52 13.70 -44.69
#